data_AF-A0A972QRP8-F1
#
_entry.id   AF-A0A972QRP8-F1
#
_cell.length_a   1.000
_cell.length_b   1.000
_cell.length_c   1.000
_cell.angle_alpha   90.00
_cell.angle_beta   90.00
_cell.angle_gamma   90.00
#
_symmetry.space_group_name_H-M   'P 1'
#
loop_
_entity.id
_entity.type
_entity.pdbx_description
1 polymer ?
#
loop_
_entity_poly.entity_id
_entity_poly.type
_entity_poly.pdbx_seq_one_letter_code
_entity_poly.pdbx_strand_id
1 'polypeptide(L)'
;MVSAFKKALESGKFVVTSEVAPPKGTNLEKMIHHIELLKDRVDAMNITDHQSSVMRFPSIGGAILVKEMGAEPILQMTCRDRNRLALQADLLFAASRGINNVLCLTGDAVILGDHKEAKGVFDLDSSQLLAAIRRLEKGKDLGGNDVDGSMSFCAGAIVTPEA
;
A
#
# COMPACT_ATOMS: atom_id res chain seq x y z
N MET A 1 -0.76 14.89 9.65
CA MET A 1 0.69 15.22 9.61
C MET A 1 1.24 14.74 8.28
N VAL A 2 2.01 15.55 7.56
CA VAL A 2 2.63 15.17 6.28
C VAL A 2 3.69 14.08 6.53
N SER A 3 3.61 12.98 5.79
CA SER A 3 4.51 11.82 5.91
C SER A 3 5.96 12.18 5.59
N ALA A 4 6.92 11.42 6.14
CA ALA A 4 8.35 11.68 5.89
C ALA A 4 8.68 11.50 4.40
N PHE A 5 8.09 10.48 3.77
CA PHE A 5 8.26 10.21 2.35
C PHE A 5 7.74 11.37 1.47
N LYS A 6 6.56 11.95 1.78
CA LYS A 6 6.05 13.10 1.03
C LYS A 6 7.00 14.30 1.11
N LYS A 7 7.58 14.56 2.28
CA LYS A 7 8.59 15.61 2.43
C LYS A 7 9.85 15.33 1.62
N ALA A 8 10.27 14.07 1.54
CA ALA A 8 11.42 13.66 0.72
C ALA A 8 11.15 13.95 -0.77
N LEU A 9 9.97 13.57 -1.29
CA LEU A 9 9.55 13.88 -2.66
C LEU A 9 9.51 15.39 -2.97
N GLU A 10 9.07 16.20 -2.01
CA GLU A 10 8.99 17.66 -2.15
C GLU A 10 10.34 18.37 -1.94
N SER A 11 11.39 17.67 -1.48
CA SER A 11 12.66 18.28 -1.08
C SER A 11 13.58 18.70 -2.23
N GLY A 12 13.31 18.22 -3.46
CA GLY A 12 14.20 18.39 -4.61
C GLY A 12 15.49 17.55 -4.56
N LYS A 13 15.70 16.74 -3.51
CA LYS A 13 16.79 15.77 -3.44
C LYS A 13 16.46 14.51 -4.23
N PHE A 14 17.50 13.76 -4.60
CA PHE A 14 17.31 12.43 -5.16
C PHE A 14 16.76 11.49 -4.08
N VAL A 15 15.56 10.94 -4.32
CA VAL A 15 14.86 10.06 -3.38
C VAL A 15 15.19 8.61 -3.71
N VAL A 16 15.53 7.82 -2.70
CA VAL A 16 15.81 6.39 -2.81
C VAL A 16 14.78 5.61 -2.02
N THR A 17 14.10 4.67 -2.67
CA THR A 17 13.19 3.73 -2.00
C THR A 17 13.67 2.29 -2.20
N SER A 18 13.23 1.39 -1.32
CA SER A 18 13.38 -0.05 -1.52
C SER A 18 12.04 -0.74 -1.56
N GLU A 19 11.99 -1.92 -2.18
CA GLU A 19 10.82 -2.79 -2.14
C GLU A 19 11.06 -3.98 -1.21
N VAL A 20 10.07 -4.28 -0.37
CA VAL A 20 10.10 -5.39 0.59
C VAL A 20 8.91 -6.30 0.32
N ALA A 21 9.23 -7.54 -0.05
CA ALA A 21 8.29 -8.60 -0.30
C ALA A 21 7.89 -9.34 0.99
N PRO A 22 6.60 -9.33 1.40
CA PRO A 22 6.18 -10.14 2.52
C PRO A 22 6.36 -11.66 2.28
N PRO A 23 6.65 -12.44 3.33
CA PRO A 23 6.84 -13.88 3.19
C PRO A 23 5.52 -14.61 2.96
N LYS A 24 5.60 -15.88 2.53
CA LYS A 24 4.46 -16.80 2.52
C LYS A 24 4.42 -17.55 3.85
N GLY A 25 3.72 -17.00 4.82
CA GLY A 25 3.59 -17.56 6.17
C GLY A 25 3.80 -16.51 7.25
N THR A 26 3.88 -16.98 8.50
CA THR A 26 3.98 -16.14 9.70
C THR A 26 5.40 -15.95 10.20
N ASN A 27 6.39 -16.68 9.69
CA ASN A 27 7.80 -16.41 9.99
C ASN A 27 8.25 -15.15 9.22
N LEU A 28 8.45 -14.06 9.96
CA LEU A 28 8.85 -12.75 9.44
C LEU A 28 10.36 -12.46 9.56
N GLU A 29 11.18 -13.39 10.05
CA GLU A 29 12.61 -13.18 10.34
C GLU A 29 13.38 -12.60 9.15
N LYS A 30 13.16 -13.14 7.95
CA LYS A 30 13.81 -12.62 6.73
C LYS A 30 13.38 -11.21 6.38
N MET A 31 12.08 -10.90 6.56
CA MET A 31 11.56 -9.56 6.31
C MET A 31 12.14 -8.56 7.31
N ILE A 32 12.16 -8.92 8.60
CA ILE A 32 12.78 -8.14 9.67
C ILE A 32 14.25 -7.88 9.36
N HIS A 33 15.00 -8.91 8.95
CA HIS A 33 16.40 -8.78 8.56
C HIS A 33 16.60 -7.77 7.42
N HIS A 34 15.79 -7.82 6.37
CA HIS A 34 15.88 -6.87 5.26
C HIS A 34 15.52 -5.44 5.66
N ILE A 35 14.50 -5.26 6.52
CA ILE A 35 14.13 -3.93 7.04
C ILE A 35 15.31 -3.34 7.82
N GLU A 36 15.92 -4.12 8.70
CA GLU A 36 17.06 -3.67 9.53
C GLU A 36 18.26 -3.23 8.67
N LEU A 37 18.53 -3.95 7.56
CA LEU A 37 19.61 -3.59 6.65
C LEU A 37 19.38 -2.28 5.89
N LEU A 38 18.12 -1.90 5.66
CA LEU A 38 17.75 -0.83 4.72
C LEU A 38 17.16 0.42 5.39
N LYS A 39 16.61 0.34 6.60
CA LYS A 39 15.83 1.43 7.23
C LYS A 39 16.53 2.77 7.31
N ASP A 40 17.85 2.78 7.50
CA ASP A 40 18.66 4.00 7.60
C ASP A 40 19.33 4.39 6.26
N ARG A 41 18.98 3.72 5.17
CA ARG A 41 19.60 3.89 3.83
C ARG A 41 18.61 4.30 2.74
N VAL A 42 17.31 4.30 3.04
CA VAL A 42 16.24 4.63 2.08
C VAL A 42 15.27 5.61 2.71
N ASP A 43 14.64 6.44 1.89
CA ASP A 43 13.63 7.41 2.32
C ASP A 43 12.30 6.75 2.67
N ALA A 44 11.99 5.62 2.04
CA ALA A 44 10.81 4.81 2.32
C ALA A 44 10.94 3.38 1.78
N MET A 45 10.12 2.47 2.32
CA MET A 45 10.02 1.09 1.86
C MET A 45 8.62 0.81 1.29
N ASN A 46 8.54 0.34 0.05
CA ASN A 46 7.32 -0.20 -0.54
C ASN A 46 7.08 -1.63 -0.06
N ILE A 47 5.92 -1.91 0.53
CA ILE A 47 5.54 -3.26 0.95
C ILE A 47 4.59 -3.81 -0.10
N THR A 48 5.03 -4.82 -0.84
CA THR A 48 4.23 -5.41 -1.93
C THR A 48 3.00 -6.13 -1.43
N ASP A 49 1.95 -6.11 -2.25
CA ASP A 49 0.66 -6.72 -1.96
C ASP A 49 0.41 -7.93 -2.87
N HIS A 50 0.64 -9.13 -2.32
CA HIS A 50 0.53 -10.40 -3.03
C HIS A 50 1.25 -10.39 -4.40
N GLN A 51 2.56 -10.05 -4.40
CA GLN A 51 3.30 -9.89 -5.66
C GLN A 51 3.19 -11.12 -6.57
N SER A 52 3.03 -10.88 -7.87
CA SER A 52 2.77 -11.89 -8.89
C SER A 52 1.48 -12.71 -8.64
N SER A 53 0.50 -12.11 -7.96
CA SER A 53 -0.75 -12.76 -7.53
C SER A 53 -0.55 -13.99 -6.62
N VAL A 54 0.58 -14.07 -5.91
CA VAL A 54 0.87 -15.15 -4.97
C VAL A 54 0.41 -14.76 -3.57
N MET A 55 -0.39 -15.61 -2.91
CA MET A 55 -0.83 -15.36 -1.54
C MET A 55 0.37 -15.33 -0.58
N ARG A 56 0.44 -14.24 0.19
CA ARG A 56 1.54 -13.87 1.09
C ARG A 56 0.97 -13.17 2.32
N PHE A 57 1.83 -12.94 3.30
CA PHE A 57 1.52 -12.08 4.43
C PHE A 57 1.02 -10.70 3.91
N PRO A 58 -0.06 -10.14 4.49
CA PRO A 58 -0.71 -8.96 3.92
C PRO A 58 0.17 -7.72 4.00
N SER A 59 0.15 -6.89 2.95
CA SER A 59 1.00 -5.69 2.86
C SER A 59 0.76 -4.71 4.01
N ILE A 60 -0.48 -4.59 4.49
CA ILE A 60 -0.82 -3.72 5.63
C ILE A 60 -0.15 -4.17 6.94
N GLY A 61 -0.04 -5.48 7.18
CA GLY A 61 0.72 -6.01 8.32
C GLY A 61 2.22 -5.72 8.18
N GLY A 62 2.75 -5.87 6.95
CA GLY A 62 4.14 -5.54 6.66
C GLY A 62 4.45 -4.06 6.85
N ALA A 63 3.53 -3.18 6.44
CA ALA A 63 3.67 -1.73 6.60
C ALA A 63 3.65 -1.31 8.09
N ILE A 64 2.82 -1.96 8.92
CA ILE A 64 2.83 -1.77 10.37
C ILE A 64 4.20 -2.18 10.94
N LEU A 65 4.72 -3.35 10.56
CA LEU A 65 6.02 -3.83 11.04
C LEU A 65 7.17 -2.89 10.66
N VAL A 66 7.22 -2.44 9.39
CA VAL A 66 8.21 -1.45 8.92
C VAL A 66 8.17 -0.19 9.78
N LYS A 67 6.96 0.29 10.09
CA LYS A 67 6.77 1.46 10.95
C LYS A 67 7.21 1.24 12.39
N GLU A 68 6.86 0.09 12.97
CA GLU A 68 7.28 -0.30 14.33
C GLU A 68 8.81 -0.40 14.46
N MET A 69 9.49 -0.74 13.36
CA MET A 69 10.95 -0.77 13.27
C MET A 69 11.58 0.61 13.00
N GLY A 70 10.78 1.68 12.91
CA GLY A 70 11.25 3.05 12.73
C GLY A 70 11.50 3.49 11.28
N ALA A 71 11.11 2.68 10.29
CA ALA A 71 11.18 3.03 8.88
C ALA A 71 9.86 3.62 8.37
N GLU A 72 9.91 4.29 7.22
CA GLU A 72 8.74 4.91 6.58
C GLU A 72 8.11 3.95 5.55
N PRO A 73 6.89 3.43 5.78
CA PRO A 73 6.26 2.49 4.85
C PRO A 73 5.50 3.20 3.72
N ILE A 74 5.48 2.56 2.55
CA ILE A 74 4.54 2.77 1.44
C ILE A 74 3.70 1.50 1.33
N LEU A 75 2.40 1.64 1.61
CA LEU A 75 1.44 0.55 1.50
C LEU A 75 1.08 0.34 0.03
N GLN A 76 1.59 -0.73 -0.58
CA GLN A 76 1.04 -1.17 -1.86
C GLN A 76 -0.33 -1.78 -1.62
N MET A 77 -1.29 -1.41 -2.46
CA MET A 77 -2.65 -1.95 -2.39
C MET A 77 -3.15 -2.28 -3.79
N THR A 78 -3.51 -3.54 -3.98
CA THR A 78 -4.01 -4.07 -5.26
C THR A 78 -5.53 -4.21 -5.25
N CYS A 79 -6.19 -3.85 -6.35
CA CYS A 79 -7.64 -4.01 -6.51
C CYS A 79 -8.06 -5.41 -6.99
N ARG A 80 -7.11 -6.23 -7.45
CA ARG A 80 -7.31 -7.59 -7.97
C ARG A 80 -8.16 -8.47 -7.07
N ASP A 81 -7.92 -8.46 -5.76
CA ASP A 81 -8.49 -9.42 -4.81
C ASP A 81 -9.38 -8.79 -3.72
N ARG A 82 -9.66 -7.48 -3.79
CA ARG A 82 -10.50 -6.75 -2.82
C ARG A 82 -11.54 -5.88 -3.52
N ASN A 83 -12.73 -5.79 -2.91
CA ASN A 83 -13.79 -4.88 -3.36
C ASN A 83 -13.64 -3.50 -2.71
N ARG A 84 -14.46 -2.53 -3.12
CA ARG A 84 -14.44 -1.16 -2.59
C ARG A 84 -14.66 -1.06 -1.08
N LEU A 85 -15.34 -2.02 -0.46
CA LEU A 85 -15.56 -2.02 0.99
C LEU A 85 -14.26 -2.37 1.71
N ALA A 86 -13.62 -3.48 1.30
CA ALA A 86 -12.35 -3.92 1.85
C ALA A 86 -11.25 -2.87 1.62
N LEU A 87 -11.13 -2.32 0.40
CA LEU A 87 -10.13 -1.31 0.08
C LEU A 87 -10.28 -0.03 0.93
N GLN A 88 -11.50 0.47 1.13
CA GLN A 88 -11.73 1.63 1.98
C GLN A 88 -11.48 1.31 3.45
N ALA A 89 -11.90 0.15 3.94
CA ALA A 89 -11.66 -0.28 5.32
C ALA A 89 -10.14 -0.38 5.62
N ASP A 90 -9.36 -0.93 4.70
CA ASP A 90 -7.90 -1.04 4.82
C ASP A 90 -7.24 0.36 4.84
N LEU A 91 -7.73 1.31 4.02
CA LEU A 91 -7.24 2.69 4.04
C LEU A 91 -7.54 3.38 5.38
N LEU A 92 -8.76 3.22 5.91
CA LEU A 92 -9.13 3.77 7.23
C LEU A 92 -8.24 3.17 8.34
N PHE A 93 -8.02 1.86 8.30
CA PHE A 93 -7.13 1.19 9.23
C PHE A 93 -5.69 1.71 9.10
N ALA A 94 -5.15 1.78 7.88
CA ALA A 94 -3.82 2.32 7.60
C ALA A 94 -3.65 3.74 8.16
N ALA A 95 -4.60 4.64 7.90
CA ALA A 95 -4.61 6.00 8.45
C ALA A 95 -4.63 6.00 10.00
N SER A 96 -5.44 5.14 10.62
CA SER A 96 -5.50 5.02 12.09
C SER A 96 -4.18 4.55 12.71
N ARG A 97 -3.36 3.82 11.95
CA ARG A 97 -2.00 3.40 12.33
C ARG A 97 -0.93 4.40 11.86
N GLY A 98 -1.34 5.51 11.24
CA GLY A 98 -0.49 6.56 10.68
C GLY A 98 0.36 6.09 9.49
N ILE A 99 -0.11 5.10 8.74
CA ILE A 99 0.46 4.72 7.45
C ILE A 99 -0.21 5.61 6.40
N ASN A 100 0.54 6.60 5.93
CA ASN A 100 0.00 7.71 5.14
C ASN A 100 0.55 7.72 3.71
N ASN A 101 1.33 6.72 3.29
CA ASN A 101 1.80 6.58 1.92
C ASN A 101 1.16 5.34 1.30
N VAL A 102 0.55 5.49 0.12
CA VAL A 102 -0.19 4.41 -0.54
C VAL A 102 0.19 4.36 -2.02
N LEU A 103 0.50 3.17 -2.51
CA LEU A 103 0.72 2.89 -3.92
C LEU A 103 -0.44 2.05 -4.46
N CYS A 104 -1.28 2.67 -5.29
CA CYS A 104 -2.50 2.07 -5.84
C CYS A 104 -2.22 1.28 -7.12
N LEU A 105 -2.58 0.00 -7.15
CA LEU A 105 -2.43 -0.88 -8.30
C LEU A 105 -3.76 -1.53 -8.67
N THR A 106 -4.02 -1.69 -9.96
CA THR A 106 -5.10 -2.58 -10.42
C THR A 106 -4.77 -4.03 -10.05
N GLY A 107 -3.49 -4.42 -10.21
CA GLY A 107 -2.97 -5.75 -9.91
C GLY A 107 -3.02 -6.69 -11.12
N ASP A 108 -2.17 -7.72 -11.09
CA ASP A 108 -2.06 -8.70 -12.17
C ASP A 108 -3.31 -9.61 -12.28
N ALA A 109 -3.44 -10.37 -13.36
CA ALA A 109 -4.48 -11.39 -13.43
C ALA A 109 -4.25 -12.49 -12.36
N VAL A 110 -5.31 -12.84 -11.60
CA VAL A 110 -5.25 -13.85 -10.53
C VAL A 110 -4.68 -15.20 -11.00
N ILE A 111 -4.98 -15.59 -12.26
CA ILE A 111 -4.55 -16.86 -12.85
C ILE A 111 -3.02 -17.02 -12.95
N LEU A 112 -2.27 -15.92 -12.92
CA LEU A 112 -0.81 -15.92 -12.92
C LEU A 112 -0.23 -16.36 -11.56
N GLY A 113 -1.05 -16.30 -10.51
CA GLY A 113 -0.68 -16.63 -9.15
C GLY A 113 -0.78 -18.10 -8.79
N ASP A 114 -0.74 -18.37 -7.49
CA ASP A 114 -0.79 -19.72 -6.93
C ASP A 114 -2.20 -20.20 -6.56
N HIS A 115 -3.21 -19.31 -6.59
CA HIS A 115 -4.62 -19.63 -6.34
C HIS A 115 -5.45 -19.50 -7.62
N LYS A 116 -5.26 -20.46 -8.54
CA LYS A 116 -5.85 -20.42 -9.90
C LYS A 116 -7.39 -20.40 -9.94
N GLU A 117 -8.04 -20.93 -8.90
CA GLU A 117 -9.50 -20.98 -8.78
C GLU A 117 -10.08 -19.76 -8.05
N ALA A 118 -9.23 -18.89 -7.51
CA ALA A 118 -9.70 -17.68 -6.84
C ALA A 118 -10.34 -16.72 -7.87
N LYS A 119 -11.42 -16.08 -7.45
CA LYS A 119 -12.10 -15.08 -8.29
C LYS A 119 -11.33 -13.76 -8.24
N GLY A 120 -11.08 -13.19 -9.41
CA GLY A 120 -10.70 -11.77 -9.51
C GLY A 120 -11.88 -10.91 -9.09
N VAL A 121 -11.60 -9.93 -8.22
CA VAL A 121 -12.59 -8.98 -7.73
C VAL A 121 -12.66 -7.76 -8.65
N PHE A 122 -11.54 -7.03 -8.81
CA PHE A 122 -11.41 -5.90 -9.74
C PHE A 122 -12.61 -4.92 -9.70
N ASP A 123 -13.17 -4.68 -8.52
CA ASP A 123 -14.31 -3.76 -8.33
C ASP A 123 -13.90 -2.30 -8.61
N LEU A 124 -12.61 -1.99 -8.40
CA LEU A 124 -11.97 -0.74 -8.77
C LEU A 124 -10.72 -1.04 -9.60
N ASP A 125 -10.27 -0.10 -10.42
CA ASP A 125 -8.90 -0.03 -10.93
C ASP A 125 -8.03 0.93 -10.09
N SER A 126 -6.74 1.03 -10.39
CA SER A 126 -5.80 1.92 -9.67
C SER A 126 -6.21 3.40 -9.67
N SER A 127 -6.77 3.91 -10.78
CA SER A 127 -7.23 5.29 -10.91
C SER A 127 -8.50 5.55 -10.10
N GLN A 128 -9.42 4.59 -10.08
CA GLN A 128 -10.63 4.64 -9.27
C GLN A 128 -10.30 4.52 -7.77
N LEU A 129 -9.30 3.71 -7.42
CA LEU A 129 -8.81 3.64 -6.05
C LEU A 129 -8.15 4.96 -5.60
N LEU A 130 -7.37 5.62 -6.47
CA LEU A 130 -6.87 6.98 -6.21
C LEU A 130 -8.03 7.96 -5.99
N ALA A 131 -9.08 7.91 -6.81
CA ALA A 131 -10.26 8.74 -6.63
C ALA A 131 -10.99 8.45 -5.30
N ALA A 132 -11.05 7.19 -4.87
CA ALA A 132 -11.61 6.79 -3.58
C ALA A 132 -10.81 7.39 -2.42
N ILE A 133 -9.48 7.35 -2.46
CA ILE A 133 -8.62 8.02 -1.48
C ILE A 133 -8.94 9.52 -1.40
N ARG A 134 -9.02 10.22 -2.54
CA ARG A 134 -9.36 11.66 -2.56
C ARG A 134 -10.76 11.97 -2.02
N ARG A 135 -11.68 11.01 -2.05
CA ARG A 135 -13.01 11.15 -1.46
C ARG A 135 -12.98 10.96 0.05
N LEU A 136 -12.25 9.96 0.54
CA LEU A 136 -12.03 9.72 1.97
C LEU A 136 -11.34 10.91 2.64
N GLU A 137 -10.35 11.53 1.98
CA GLU A 137 -9.70 12.75 2.47
C GLU A 137 -10.65 13.95 2.59
N LYS A 138 -11.79 13.93 1.89
CA LYS A 138 -12.87 14.93 1.99
C LYS A 138 -13.94 14.53 3.02
N GLY A 139 -13.70 13.49 3.81
CA GLY A 139 -14.63 13.00 4.85
C GLY A 139 -15.81 12.21 4.31
N LYS A 140 -15.71 11.64 3.10
CA LYS A 140 -16.80 10.87 2.47
C LYS A 140 -16.33 9.51 1.96
N ASP A 141 -17.11 8.47 2.20
CA ASP A 141 -16.90 7.17 1.57
C ASP A 141 -17.42 7.16 0.11
N LEU A 142 -17.15 6.07 -0.63
CA LEU A 142 -17.66 5.87 -1.99
C LEU A 142 -19.19 5.75 -2.08
N GLY A 143 -19.88 5.45 -0.97
CA GLY A 143 -21.34 5.47 -0.88
C GLY A 143 -21.93 6.88 -0.68
N GLY A 144 -21.10 7.87 -0.33
CA GLY A 144 -21.51 9.22 0.01
C GLY A 144 -21.81 9.46 1.49
N ASN A 145 -21.57 8.47 2.35
CA ASN A 145 -21.72 8.59 3.78
C ASN A 145 -20.57 9.40 4.39
N ASP A 146 -20.85 10.07 5.51
CA ASP A 146 -19.83 10.76 6.29
C ASP A 146 -18.86 9.77 6.94
N VAL A 147 -17.58 10.11 6.88
CA VAL A 147 -16.49 9.41 7.55
C VAL A 147 -15.95 10.33 8.64
N ASP A 148 -15.98 9.87 9.88
CA ASP A 148 -15.45 10.62 11.01
C ASP A 148 -13.92 10.58 11.04
N GLY A 149 -13.31 11.68 11.49
CA GLY A 149 -11.88 11.89 11.49
C GLY A 149 -11.33 12.44 10.17
N SER A 150 -10.14 13.04 10.25
CA SER A 150 -9.42 13.55 9.08
C SER A 150 -8.24 12.63 8.74
N MET A 151 -8.04 12.38 7.45
CA MET A 151 -6.91 11.61 6.94
C MET A 151 -6.32 12.31 5.72
N SER A 152 -5.03 12.06 5.49
CA SER A 152 -4.33 12.56 4.31
C SER A 152 -3.27 11.56 3.90
N PHE A 153 -3.24 11.25 2.61
CA PHE A 153 -2.36 10.28 2.00
C PHE A 153 -1.46 10.91 0.94
N CYS A 154 -0.18 10.54 0.99
CA CYS A 154 0.71 10.58 -0.17
C CYS A 154 0.39 9.36 -1.05
N ALA A 155 -0.60 9.52 -1.92
CA ALA A 155 -1.07 8.45 -2.81
C ALA A 155 -0.46 8.57 -4.20
N GLY A 156 0.07 7.47 -4.72
CA GLY A 156 0.60 7.33 -6.08
C GLY A 156 0.02 6.10 -6.78
N ALA A 157 0.30 5.96 -8.07
CA ALA A 157 -0.01 4.78 -8.87
C ALA A 157 1.17 4.44 -9.77
N ILE A 158 1.10 3.30 -10.45
CA ILE A 158 2.12 2.86 -11.39
C ILE A 158 1.97 3.56 -12.74
N VAL A 159 3.09 3.74 -13.43
CA VAL A 159 3.15 4.14 -14.83
C VAL A 159 4.03 3.15 -15.57
N THR A 160 3.68 2.83 -16.81
CA THR A 160 4.53 2.05 -17.73
C THR A 160 5.04 3.03 -18.78
N PRO A 161 6.28 3.52 -18.67
CA PRO A 161 6.82 4.54 -19.59
C PRO A 161 6.81 4.11 -21.07
N GLU A 162 6.86 2.80 -21.33
CA GLU A 162 6.92 2.21 -22.67
C GLU A 162 5.54 1.84 -23.26
N ALA A 163 4.44 2.06 -22.51
CA ALA A 163 3.09 1.69 -22.95
C ALA A 163 2.48 2.67 -23.96
#